data_AF-A0A3D6D3N3-F1
#
_entry.id   AF-A0A3D6D3N3-F1
#
_cell.length_a   1.000
_cell.length_b   1.000
_cell.length_c   1.000
_cell.angle_alpha   90.00
_cell.angle_beta   90.00
_cell.angle_gamma   90.00
#
_symmetry.space_group_name_H-M   'P 1'
#
loop_
_entity.id
_entity.type
_entity.pdbx_description
1 polymer ?
#
loop_
_entity_poly.entity_id
_entity_poly.type
_entity_poly.pdbx_seq_one_letter_code
_entity_poly.pdbx_strand_id
1 'polypeptide(L)'
;MKTYTFLIGTTDDFESMEELLDHFESSSYPSSICNCSAFEFEAPAECVKDTVTMIGRGIAFSNDWCMDDTFSCIVEGPLRPTLDVGNTQIPLPCM
;
A
#
# COMPACT_ATOMS: atom_id res chain seq x y z
N MET A 1 15.80 -9.92 -6.23
CA MET A 1 14.42 -9.76 -5.71
C MET A 1 14.27 -8.33 -5.27
N LYS A 2 13.10 -7.72 -5.50
CA LYS A 2 12.74 -6.39 -5.03
C LYS A 2 11.41 -6.49 -4.28
N THR A 3 11.31 -5.78 -3.17
CA THR A 3 10.10 -5.70 -2.36
C THR A 3 9.16 -4.66 -2.95
N TYR A 4 7.88 -4.99 -2.98
CA TYR A 4 6.81 -4.10 -3.39
C TYR A 4 5.68 -4.18 -2.37
N THR A 5 4.93 -3.10 -2.26
CA THR A 5 3.71 -3.06 -1.45
C THR A 5 2.54 -2.70 -2.35
N PHE A 6 1.51 -3.55 -2.38
CA PHE A 6 0.26 -3.26 -3.06
C PHE A 6 -0.72 -2.66 -2.05
N LEU A 7 -1.24 -1.49 -2.36
CA LEU A 7 -2.24 -0.79 -1.55
C LEU A 7 -3.60 -0.93 -2.22
N ILE A 8 -4.62 -1.13 -1.41
CA ILE A 8 -6.01 -1.14 -1.85
C ILE A 8 -6.91 -0.51 -0.80
N GLY A 9 -7.92 0.24 -1.25
CA GLY A 9 -8.94 0.84 -0.39
C GLY A 9 -10.25 1.02 -1.15
N THR A 10 -11.38 0.96 -0.44
CA THR A 10 -12.70 1.19 -1.04
C THR A 10 -12.90 2.67 -1.41
N THR A 11 -13.65 2.93 -2.48
CA THR A 11 -14.08 4.30 -2.80
C THR A 11 -15.13 4.84 -1.81
N ASP A 12 -15.66 4.01 -0.90
CA ASP A 12 -16.54 4.47 0.17
C ASP A 12 -15.80 5.33 1.21
N ASP A 13 -14.51 5.05 1.44
CA ASP A 13 -13.67 5.66 2.47
C ASP A 13 -12.59 6.58 1.90
N PHE A 14 -12.34 6.53 0.59
CA PHE A 14 -11.33 7.31 -0.10
C PHE A 14 -11.94 7.94 -1.35
N GLU A 15 -11.65 9.21 -1.61
CA GLU A 15 -12.09 9.93 -2.81
C GLU A 15 -11.05 9.87 -3.94
N SER A 16 -9.79 9.51 -3.61
CA SER A 16 -8.72 9.41 -4.59
C SER A 16 -7.61 8.43 -4.19
N MET A 17 -6.79 8.04 -5.17
CA MET A 17 -5.57 7.26 -4.94
C MET A 17 -4.53 8.03 -4.11
N GLU A 18 -4.50 9.36 -4.21
CA GLU A 18 -3.59 10.21 -3.42
C GLU A 18 -3.96 10.16 -1.94
N GLU A 19 -5.26 10.25 -1.62
CA GLU A 19 -5.75 10.12 -0.25
C GLU A 19 -5.44 8.75 0.36
N LEU A 20 -5.55 7.67 -0.43
CA LEU A 20 -5.14 6.33 -0.01
C LEU A 20 -3.65 6.27 0.34
N LEU A 21 -2.79 6.87 -0.48
CA LEU A 21 -1.34 6.94 -0.23
C LEU A 21 -1.03 7.74 1.04
N ASP A 22 -1.61 8.94 1.15
CA ASP A 22 -1.45 9.83 2.30
C ASP A 22 -1.93 9.16 3.60
N HIS A 23 -2.97 8.31 3.54
CA HIS A 23 -3.42 7.53 4.68
C HIS A 23 -2.35 6.55 5.18
N PHE A 24 -1.71 5.81 4.28
CA PHE A 24 -0.64 4.86 4.64
C PHE A 24 0.66 5.56 5.07
N GLU A 25 0.94 6.77 4.56
CA GLU A 25 2.11 7.54 4.94
C GLU A 25 1.95 8.29 6.27
N SER A 26 0.76 8.86 6.53
CA SER A 26 0.57 9.80 7.63
C SER A 26 0.56 9.17 9.02
N SER A 27 0.44 7.85 9.17
CA SER A 27 0.36 7.09 10.45
C SER A 27 -0.65 7.62 11.49
N SER A 28 -1.45 8.62 11.12
CA SER A 28 -2.26 9.46 12.01
C SER A 28 -3.72 9.01 12.06
N TYR A 29 -4.14 8.20 11.07
CA TYR A 29 -5.49 7.65 11.03
C TYR A 29 -5.49 6.25 11.65
N PRO A 30 -6.42 5.93 12.56
CA PRO A 30 -6.57 4.58 13.06
C PRO A 30 -6.93 3.66 11.89
N SER A 31 -6.08 2.66 11.63
CA SER A 31 -6.30 1.62 10.61
C SER A 31 -7.61 0.85 10.79
N SER A 32 -8.28 1.02 11.93
CA SER A 32 -9.59 0.43 12.24
C SER A 32 -10.79 1.22 11.71
N ILE A 33 -10.59 2.39 11.07
CA ILE A 33 -11.69 3.26 10.61
C ILE A 33 -11.93 3.16 9.11
N CYS A 34 -10.87 2.99 8.30
CA CYS A 34 -10.97 2.92 6.84
C CYS A 34 -10.86 1.47 6.36
N ASN A 35 -11.70 1.08 5.42
CA ASN A 35 -11.59 -0.19 4.72
C ASN A 35 -10.50 -0.09 3.65
N CYS A 36 -9.28 -0.37 4.08
CA CYS A 36 -8.08 -0.46 3.25
C CYS A 36 -7.16 -1.58 3.71
N SER A 37 -6.25 -2.00 2.85
CA SER A 37 -5.23 -3.00 3.16
C SER A 37 -3.95 -2.77 2.36
N ALA A 38 -2.83 -3.22 2.94
CA ALA A 38 -1.53 -3.21 2.30
C ALA A 38 -0.97 -4.63 2.28
N PHE A 39 -0.42 -5.03 1.14
CA PHE A 39 0.16 -6.36 0.93
C PHE A 39 1.59 -6.25 0.43
N GLU A 40 2.53 -6.63 1.28
CA GLU A 40 3.95 -6.69 0.93
C GLU A 40 4.28 -8.01 0.22
N PHE A 41 5.05 -7.94 -0.86
CA PHE A 41 5.51 -9.12 -1.59
C PHE A 41 6.84 -8.87 -2.31
N GLU A 42 7.49 -9.96 -2.72
CA GLU A 42 8.72 -9.90 -3.49
C GLU A 42 8.49 -10.32 -4.94
N ALA A 43 9.15 -9.62 -5.86
CA ALA A 43 9.20 -10.01 -7.27
C ALA A 43 10.63 -9.84 -7.85
N PRO A 44 10.97 -10.52 -8.96
CA PRO A 44 12.19 -10.25 -9.69
C PRO A 44 12.30 -8.77 -10.06
N ALA A 45 13.50 -8.18 -9.94
CA ALA A 45 13.70 -6.75 -10.19
C ALA A 45 13.51 -6.35 -11.66
N GLU A 46 13.54 -7.34 -12.57
CA GLU A 46 13.31 -7.18 -14.00
C GLU A 46 11.82 -7.19 -14.38
N CYS A 47 10.91 -7.48 -13.42
CA CYS A 47 9.49 -7.46 -13.68
C CYS A 47 9.02 -6.05 -14.03
N VAL A 48 8.30 -5.93 -15.14
CA VAL A 48 7.63 -4.69 -15.52
C VAL A 48 6.52 -4.36 -14.51
N LYS A 49 6.26 -3.06 -14.33
CA LYS A 49 5.29 -2.55 -13.36
C LYS A 49 3.91 -3.18 -13.49
N ASP A 50 3.45 -3.44 -14.70
CA ASP A 50 2.15 -4.06 -14.95
C ASP A 50 2.07 -5.49 -14.40
N THR A 51 3.15 -6.27 -14.57
CA THR A 51 3.25 -7.62 -14.00
C THR A 51 3.24 -7.57 -12.47
N VAL A 52 4.02 -6.66 -11.88
CA VAL A 52 4.05 -6.46 -10.43
C VAL A 52 2.66 -6.07 -9.91
N THR A 53 1.96 -5.19 -10.63
CA THR A 53 0.59 -4.78 -10.31
C THR A 53 -0.37 -5.97 -10.37
N MET A 54 -0.24 -6.84 -11.38
CA MET A 54 -1.08 -8.04 -11.47
C MET A 54 -0.84 -9.03 -10.34
N ILE A 55 0.41 -9.18 -9.88
CA ILE A 55 0.73 -9.99 -8.70
C ILE A 55 0.05 -9.41 -7.47
N GLY A 56 0.19 -8.09 -7.24
CA GLY A 56 -0.46 -7.40 -6.12
C GLY A 56 -1.97 -7.57 -6.11
N ARG A 57 -2.63 -7.44 -7.27
CA ARG A 57 -4.07 -7.70 -7.43
C ARG A 57 -4.44 -9.15 -7.10
N GLY A 58 -3.66 -10.12 -7.59
CA GLY A 58 -3.88 -11.53 -7.28
C GLY A 58 -3.77 -11.83 -5.79
N ILE A 59 -2.85 -11.18 -5.09
CA ILE A 59 -2.71 -11.27 -3.63
C ILE A 59 -3.93 -10.67 -2.94
N ALA A 60 -4.39 -9.48 -3.36
CA ALA A 60 -5.59 -8.86 -2.81
C ALA A 60 -6.82 -9.76 -2.96
N PHE A 61 -7.07 -10.31 -4.16
CA PHE A 61 -8.15 -11.27 -4.39
C PHE A 61 -8.05 -12.52 -3.51
N SER A 62 -6.83 -12.97 -3.20
CA SER A 62 -6.61 -14.11 -2.32
C SER A 62 -6.87 -13.79 -0.83
N ASN A 63 -6.99 -12.50 -0.50
CA ASN A 63 -7.30 -11.98 0.83
C ASN A 63 -8.69 -11.31 0.84
N ASP A 64 -9.63 -11.87 0.07
CA ASP A 64 -11.05 -11.49 0.04
C ASP A 64 -11.36 -10.06 -0.45
N TRP A 65 -10.40 -9.37 -1.08
CA TRP A 65 -10.68 -8.10 -1.76
C TRP A 65 -11.33 -8.31 -3.12
N CYS A 66 -12.25 -7.40 -3.47
CA CYS A 66 -12.70 -7.20 -4.85
C CYS A 66 -12.02 -5.96 -5.44
N MET A 67 -12.02 -5.83 -6.77
CA MET A 67 -11.52 -4.63 -7.47
C MET A 67 -12.64 -3.63 -7.78
N ASP A 68 -13.90 -4.04 -7.65
CA ASP A 68 -15.05 -3.16 -7.84
C ASP A 68 -15.04 -2.06 -6.78
N ASP A 69 -15.21 -0.82 -7.20
CA ASP A 69 -15.27 0.36 -6.32
C ASP A 69 -14.07 0.45 -5.36
N THR A 70 -12.86 0.22 -5.90
CA THR A 70 -11.59 0.37 -5.16
C THR A 70 -10.57 1.26 -5.86
N PHE A 71 -9.77 1.95 -5.06
CA PHE A 71 -8.49 2.50 -5.48
C PHE A 71 -7.36 1.53 -5.12
N SER A 72 -6.39 1.38 -6.02
CA SER A 72 -5.20 0.58 -5.74
C SER A 72 -3.95 1.10 -6.45
N CYS A 73 -2.79 0.89 -5.83
CA CYS A 73 -1.50 1.27 -6.40
C CYS A 73 -0.36 0.36 -5.90
N ILE A 74 0.77 0.42 -6.59
CA ILE A 74 2.01 -0.27 -6.20
C ILE A 74 3.01 0.77 -5.72
N VAL A 75 3.56 0.54 -4.54
CA VAL A 75 4.70 1.26 -3.96
C VAL A 75 5.92 0.34 -4.00
N GLU A 76 7.09 0.90 -4.32
CA GLU A 76 8.34 0.14 -4.29
C GLU A 76 8.94 0.18 -2.88
N GLY A 77 9.23 -0.99 -2.32
CA GLY A 77 9.70 -1.14 -0.94
C GLY A 77 8.58 -1.39 0.08
N PRO A 78 8.95 -1.73 1.32
CA PRO A 78 8.01 -1.91 2.42
C PRO A 78 7.40 -0.58 2.85
N LEU A 79 6.13 -0.59 3.28
CA LEU A 79 5.52 0.57 3.92
C LEU A 79 6.15 0.74 5.29
N ARG A 80 7.13 1.63 5.38
CA ARG A 80 7.73 2.00 6.66
C ARG A 80 6.93 3.15 7.23
N PRO A 81 6.36 3.02 8.44
CA PRO A 81 5.89 4.19 9.16
C PRO A 81 7.10 5.12 9.33
N THR A 82 7.08 6.28 8.69
CA THR A 82 8.11 7.30 8.89
C THR A 82 7.64 8.25 9.97
N LEU A 83 8.38 8.35 11.06
CA LEU A 83 8.22 9.51 11.94
C LEU A 83 8.90 10.69 11.25
N ASP A 84 8.12 11.71 10.89
CA ASP A 84 8.67 13.00 10.49
C ASP A 84 9.20 13.73 11.72
N VAL A 85 10.52 13.64 11.94
CA VAL A 85 11.25 14.45 12.93
C VAL A 85 12.02 15.54 12.17
N GLY A 86 11.30 16.51 11.61
CA GLY A 86 11.87 17.57 10.78
C GLY A 86 12.30 17.09 9.38
N ASN A 87 13.34 17.67 8.78
CA ASN A 87 13.86 17.34 7.43
C ASN A 87 14.47 15.92 7.29
N THR A 88 14.09 14.96 8.14
CA THR A 88 14.67 13.62 8.16
C THR A 88 13.57 12.60 8.42
N GLN A 89 13.25 11.81 7.39
CA GLN A 89 12.37 10.64 7.50
C GLN A 89 13.13 9.52 8.22
N ILE A 90 12.68 9.15 9.42
CA ILE A 90 13.27 8.03 10.19
C ILE A 90 12.35 6.82 10.04
N PRO A 91 12.82 5.70 9.47
CA PRO A 91 12.08 4.44 9.47
C PRO A 91 11.82 3.98 10.90
N LEU A 92 10.55 3.77 11.27
CA LEU A 92 10.23 3.11 12.53
C LEU A 92 10.66 1.64 12.47
N PRO A 93 11.26 1.11 13.55
CA PRO A 93 11.62 -0.30 13.63
C PRO A 93 10.36 -1.17 13.54
N CYS A 94 10.45 -2.26 12.77
CA CYS A 94 9.37 -3.24 12.63
C CYS A 94 8.88 -3.69 14.02
N MET A 95 7.57 -3.60 14.26
CA MET A 95 6.92 -4.27 15.39
C MET A 95 6.71 -5.75 15.08
#